data_AF-A0A495IG89-F1
#
_entry.id   AF-A0A495IG89-F1
#
_cell.length_a   1.000
_cell.length_b   1.000
_cell.length_c   1.000
_cell.angle_alpha   90.00
_cell.angle_beta   90.00
_cell.angle_gamma   90.00
#
_symmetry.space_group_name_H-M   'P 1'
#
loop_
_entity.id
_entity.type
_entity.pdbx_description
1 polymer ?
#
loop_
_entity_poly.entity_id
_entity_poly.type
_entity_poly.pdbx_seq_one_letter_code
_entity_poly.pdbx_strand_id
1 'polypeptide(L)'
;MAESVCGTMSVDEMSGYLGVDDEELRRMVEEGQLPAVVIADRIRFPSWQCNIGSYVKLLPGLPEVIAALTEDEAGWQIDAGFMSVPKASLFAEGRQTPVEWLRDGHSPERVVELIRDRDLW
;
A
#
# COMPACT_ATOMS: atom_id res chain seq x y z
N MET A 1 20.12 -5.80 -0.89
CA MET A 1 19.75 -4.44 -0.45
C MET A 1 18.52 -4.62 0.41
N ALA A 2 18.59 -4.37 1.71
CA ALA A 2 17.39 -4.43 2.56
C ALA A 2 16.60 -3.15 2.28
N GLU A 3 15.73 -3.19 1.28
CA GLU A 3 14.76 -2.12 1.05
C GLU A 3 13.90 -1.98 2.30
N SER A 4 13.82 -0.76 2.82
CA SER A 4 13.14 -0.43 4.07
C SER A 4 11.73 -1.01 4.10
N VAL A 5 11.55 -2.06 4.91
CA VAL A 5 10.30 -2.82 5.11
C VAL A 5 9.10 -1.96 5.55
N CYS A 6 9.32 -0.70 5.92
CA CYS A 6 8.29 0.23 6.36
C CYS A 6 8.70 1.69 6.13
N GLY A 7 9.07 2.03 4.90
CA GLY A 7 9.26 3.43 4.53
C GLY A 7 7.95 4.21 4.69
N THR A 8 8.04 5.44 5.20
CA THR A 8 6.92 6.38 5.16
C THR A 8 7.37 7.70 4.55
N MET A 9 6.47 8.34 3.82
CA MET A 9 6.66 9.64 3.19
C MET A 9 5.92 10.70 4.02
N SER A 10 6.50 11.90 4.12
CA SER A 10 5.83 13.08 4.64
C SER A 10 4.77 13.59 3.66
N VAL A 11 3.93 14.53 4.10
CA VAL A 11 2.94 15.21 3.24
C VAL A 11 3.59 15.82 2.01
N ASP A 12 4.64 16.63 2.19
CA ASP A 12 5.41 17.29 1.10
C ASP A 12 6.02 16.28 0.12
N GLU A 13 6.58 15.18 0.62
CA GLU A 13 7.16 14.15 -0.23
C GLU A 13 6.08 13.46 -1.08
N MET A 14 4.91 13.21 -0.48
CA MET A 14 3.80 12.52 -1.14
C MET A 14 3.10 13.41 -2.16
N SER A 15 2.81 14.67 -1.79
CA SER A 15 2.22 15.66 -2.69
C SER A 15 3.15 15.94 -3.88
N GLY A 16 4.45 16.11 -3.62
CA GLY A 16 5.47 16.25 -4.66
C GLY A 16 5.59 15.02 -5.58
N TYR A 17 5.46 13.81 -5.02
CA TYR A 17 5.51 12.57 -5.81
C TYR A 17 4.29 12.38 -6.72
N LEU A 18 3.09 12.67 -6.20
CA LEU A 18 1.83 12.58 -6.93
C LEU A 18 1.61 13.78 -7.87
N GLY A 19 2.26 14.91 -7.62
CA GLY A 19 2.06 16.16 -8.36
C GLY A 19 0.72 16.82 -8.04
N VAL A 20 0.24 16.67 -6.80
CA VAL A 20 -1.03 17.20 -6.30
C VAL A 20 -0.80 18.16 -5.15
N ASP A 21 -1.76 19.05 -4.86
CA ASP A 21 -1.72 19.93 -3.69
C ASP A 21 -2.22 19.20 -2.42
N ASP A 22 -1.95 19.78 -1.24
CA ASP A 22 -2.40 19.27 0.06
C ASP A 22 -3.92 19.05 0.13
N GLU A 23 -4.74 19.91 -0.48
CA GLU A 23 -6.21 19.74 -0.47
C GLU A 23 -6.62 18.47 -1.23
N GLU A 24 -6.01 18.24 -2.38
CA GLU A 24 -6.26 17.05 -3.20
C GLU A 24 -5.75 15.79 -2.51
N LEU A 25 -4.56 15.87 -1.89
CA LEU A 25 -4.02 14.76 -1.11
C LEU A 25 -4.95 14.39 0.05
N ARG A 26 -5.52 15.38 0.73
CA ARG A 26 -6.50 15.17 1.81
C ARG A 26 -7.76 14.50 1.27
N ARG A 27 -8.29 14.97 0.14
CA ARG A 27 -9.46 14.36 -0.51
C ARG A 27 -9.22 12.89 -0.83
N MET A 28 -8.06 12.54 -1.39
CA MET A 28 -7.71 11.14 -1.69
C MET A 28 -7.68 10.25 -0.44
N VAL A 29 -7.26 10.78 0.71
CA VAL A 29 -7.32 10.06 1.99
C VAL A 29 -8.77 9.89 2.45
N GLU A 30 -9.57 10.95 2.39
CA GLU A 30 -10.99 10.93 2.79
C GLU A 30 -11.84 9.99 1.92
N GLU A 31 -11.51 9.88 0.63
CA GLU A 31 -12.15 8.95 -0.32
C GLU A 31 -11.60 7.51 -0.23
N GLY A 32 -10.68 7.22 0.68
CA GLY A 32 -10.11 5.88 0.86
C GLY A 32 -9.23 5.42 -0.29
N GLN A 33 -8.75 6.35 -1.12
CA GLN A 33 -7.84 6.05 -2.23
C GLN A 33 -6.38 5.97 -1.78
N LEU A 34 -6.09 6.48 -0.58
CA LEU A 34 -4.74 6.59 -0.05
C LEU A 34 -4.70 6.42 1.48
N PRO A 35 -4.03 5.39 2.03
CA PRO A 35 -3.82 5.30 3.47
C PRO A 35 -2.86 6.38 3.95
N ALA A 36 -3.29 7.04 5.03
CA ALA A 36 -2.48 7.96 5.82
C ALA A 36 -2.49 7.50 7.27
N VAL A 37 -1.34 7.64 7.94
CA VAL A 37 -1.12 7.22 9.32
C VAL A 37 -0.52 8.36 10.12
N VAL A 38 -0.80 8.42 11.41
CA VAL A 38 -0.19 9.40 12.31
C VAL A 38 0.97 8.74 13.05
N ILE A 39 2.18 9.25 12.85
CA ILE A 39 3.40 8.80 13.53
C ILE A 39 4.03 10.01 14.21
N ALA A 40 4.18 9.95 15.53
CA ALA A 40 4.73 11.03 16.34
C ALA A 40 4.05 12.39 16.04
N ASP A 41 2.70 12.40 16.05
CA ASP A 41 1.84 13.57 15.79
C ASP A 41 1.95 14.16 14.37
N ARG A 42 2.53 13.41 13.42
CA ARG A 42 2.67 13.83 12.03
C ARG A 42 1.98 12.85 11.10
N ILE A 43 1.26 13.39 10.13
CA ILE A 43 0.70 12.61 9.03
C ILE A 43 1.85 12.05 8.18
N ARG A 44 1.74 10.76 7.88
CA ARG A 44 2.71 9.96 7.14
C ARG A 44 1.97 9.03 6.18
N PHE A 45 2.60 8.76 5.06
CA PHE A 45 2.06 7.94 3.99
C PHE A 45 2.94 6.70 3.84
N PRO A 46 2.42 5.48 4.04
CA PRO A 46 3.21 4.27 3.81
C PRO A 46 3.74 4.23 2.37
N SER A 47 5.05 4.09 2.18
CA SER A 47 5.66 4.22 0.85
C SER A 47 5.35 3.05 -0.08
N TRP A 48 4.89 1.91 0.47
CA TRP A 48 4.55 0.71 -0.31
C TRP A 48 3.44 0.96 -1.33
N GLN A 49 2.58 1.96 -1.11
CA GLN A 49 1.49 2.31 -2.04
C GLN A 49 1.97 2.99 -3.33
N CYS A 50 3.21 3.48 -3.34
CA CYS A 50 3.81 4.17 -4.48
C CYS A 50 4.35 3.17 -5.49
N ASN A 51 3.98 3.35 -6.75
CA ASN A 51 4.50 2.58 -7.87
C ASN A 51 5.77 3.25 -8.44
N ILE A 52 6.85 3.16 -7.66
CA ILE A 52 8.15 3.77 -7.98
C ILE A 52 8.65 3.23 -9.33
N GLY A 53 9.01 4.16 -10.24
CA GLY A 53 9.52 3.82 -11.57
C GLY A 53 8.45 3.65 -12.65
N SER A 54 7.16 3.78 -12.31
CA SER A 54 6.05 3.74 -13.25
C SER A 54 5.48 5.13 -13.57
N TYR A 55 4.84 5.26 -14.74
CA TYR A 55 4.04 6.43 -15.11
C TYR A 55 2.79 6.56 -14.24
N VAL A 56 2.21 5.43 -13.85
CA VAL A 56 1.11 5.38 -12.88
C VAL A 56 1.74 5.49 -11.50
N LYS A 57 1.40 6.52 -10.74
CA LYS A 57 2.10 6.85 -9.49
C LYS A 57 1.77 5.94 -8.31
N LEU A 58 0.54 5.42 -8.27
CA LEU A 58 0.06 4.50 -7.24
C LEU A 58 -0.02 3.07 -7.78
N LEU A 59 0.00 2.09 -6.88
CA LEU A 59 -0.23 0.69 -7.26
C LEU A 59 -1.62 0.52 -7.91
N PRO A 60 -1.74 -0.28 -8.98
CA PRO A 60 -3.05 -0.60 -9.54
C PRO A 60 -3.86 -1.45 -8.56
N GLY A 61 -5.18 -1.30 -8.56
CA GLY A 61 -6.09 -2.02 -7.64
C GLY A 61 -5.98 -1.60 -6.17
N LEU A 62 -5.26 -0.51 -5.88
CA LEU A 62 -5.02 -0.03 -4.52
C LEU A 62 -6.31 0.23 -3.70
N PRO A 63 -7.40 0.82 -4.25
CA PRO A 63 -8.62 1.04 -3.48
C PRO A 63 -9.26 -0.25 -2.94
N GLU A 64 -9.23 -1.34 -3.70
CA GLU A 64 -9.77 -2.64 -3.28
C GLU A 64 -8.94 -3.23 -2.13
N VAL A 65 -7.62 -3.08 -2.21
CA VAL A 65 -6.68 -3.51 -1.17
C VAL A 65 -6.87 -2.67 0.10
N ILE A 66 -7.01 -1.35 -0.01
CA ILE A 66 -7.25 -0.46 1.14
C ILE A 66 -8.56 -0.82 1.83
N ALA A 67 -9.63 -1.07 1.06
CA ALA A 67 -10.90 -1.50 1.62
C ALA A 67 -10.72 -2.78 2.45
N ALA A 68 -10.06 -3.80 1.89
CA ALA A 68 -9.81 -5.05 2.59
C ALA A 68 -8.94 -4.89 3.85
N LEU A 69 -7.88 -4.05 3.79
CA LEU A 69 -7.04 -3.76 4.97
C LEU A 69 -7.82 -3.01 6.05
N THR A 70 -8.74 -2.13 5.66
CA THR A 70 -9.61 -1.40 6.60
C THR A 70 -10.61 -2.34 7.25
N GLU A 71 -11.18 -3.30 6.51
CA GLU A 71 -12.09 -4.33 7.03
C GLU A 71 -11.38 -5.30 8.00
N ASP A 72 -10.11 -5.62 7.76
CA ASP A 72 -9.31 -6.53 8.60
C ASP A 72 -8.85 -5.89 9.93
N GLU A 73 -8.83 -4.55 10.01
CA GLU A 73 -8.55 -3.76 11.23
C GLU A 73 -7.21 -4.04 11.95
N ALA A 74 -6.32 -4.92 11.47
CA ALA A 74 -5.10 -5.26 12.24
C ALA A 74 -3.99 -4.19 12.20
N GLY A 75 -4.20 -3.11 11.44
CA GLY A 75 -3.49 -1.85 11.62
C GLY A 75 -2.22 -1.69 10.76
N TRP A 76 -1.88 -0.42 10.51
CA TRP A 76 -0.99 -0.02 9.42
C TRP A 76 0.41 -0.64 9.44
N GLN A 77 0.95 -0.97 10.62
CA GLN A 77 2.28 -1.57 10.76
C GLN A 77 2.27 -3.00 10.26
N ILE A 78 1.21 -3.75 10.60
CA ILE A 78 1.01 -5.12 10.16
C ILE A 78 0.74 -5.11 8.66
N ASP A 79 -0.05 -4.15 8.16
CA ASP A 79 -0.34 -4.00 6.74
C ASP A 79 0.91 -3.69 5.91
N ALA A 80 1.75 -2.76 6.37
CA ALA A 80 3.01 -2.45 5.72
C ALA A 80 3.96 -3.67 5.68
N GLY A 81 4.02 -4.43 6.77
CA GLY A 81 4.76 -5.69 6.82
C GLY A 81 4.18 -6.73 5.86
N PHE A 82 2.85 -6.86 5.80
CA PHE A 82 2.16 -7.78 4.91
C PHE A 82 2.46 -7.47 3.43
N MET A 83 2.39 -6.19 3.05
CA MET A 83 2.62 -5.71 1.69
C MET A 83 4.08 -5.88 1.24
N SER A 84 5.03 -5.94 2.18
CA SER A 84 6.48 -5.97 1.91
C SER A 84 7.11 -7.37 2.01
N VAL A 85 6.35 -8.40 2.39
CA VAL A 85 6.87 -9.77 2.59
C VAL A 85 6.40 -10.70 1.47
N PRO A 86 7.31 -11.45 0.81
CA PRO A 86 6.93 -12.40 -0.23
C PRO A 86 5.95 -13.46 0.28
N LYS A 87 4.86 -13.69 -0.44
CA LYS A 87 3.83 -14.67 -0.06
C LYS A 87 4.01 -15.94 -0.88
N ALA A 88 3.88 -17.10 -0.22
CA ALA A 88 3.95 -18.39 -0.92
C ALA A 88 2.82 -18.56 -1.95
N SER A 89 1.68 -17.91 -1.71
CA SER A 89 0.48 -17.94 -2.55
C SER A 89 0.48 -16.96 -3.71
N LEU A 90 1.48 -16.05 -3.79
CA LEU A 90 1.69 -15.13 -4.92
C LEU A 90 2.90 -15.63 -5.70
N PHE A 91 2.64 -16.37 -6.78
CA PHE A 91 3.66 -17.02 -7.58
C PHE A 91 3.44 -16.76 -9.06
N ALA A 92 4.34 -15.97 -9.68
CA ALA A 92 4.39 -15.76 -11.13
C ALA A 92 5.74 -16.28 -11.68
N GLU A 93 6.81 -15.47 -11.57
CA GLU A 93 8.20 -15.85 -11.90
C GLU A 93 9.06 -16.17 -10.66
N GLY A 94 8.40 -16.32 -9.51
CA GLY A 94 8.99 -16.50 -8.18
C GLY A 94 7.98 -16.12 -7.09
N ARG A 95 8.35 -16.25 -5.81
CA ARG A 95 7.53 -15.70 -4.72
C ARG A 95 7.58 -14.19 -4.76
N GLN A 96 6.42 -13.56 -4.89
CA GLN A 96 6.32 -12.10 -4.96
C GLN A 96 5.72 -11.54 -3.68
N THR A 97 6.12 -10.32 -3.32
CA THR A 97 5.38 -9.49 -2.37
C THR A 97 4.06 -9.05 -2.98
N PRO A 98 3.04 -8.71 -2.17
CA PRO A 98 1.83 -8.08 -2.68
C PRO A 98 2.10 -6.80 -3.48
N VAL A 99 3.11 -6.01 -3.08
CA VAL A 99 3.53 -4.80 -3.82
C VAL A 99 4.03 -5.14 -5.22
N GLU A 100 4.91 -6.14 -5.35
CA GLU A 100 5.42 -6.59 -6.65
C GLU A 100 4.29 -7.15 -7.51
N TRP A 101 3.43 -7.99 -6.93
CA TRP A 101 2.28 -8.57 -7.64
C TRP A 101 1.38 -7.50 -8.26
N LEU A 102 1.02 -6.48 -7.49
CA LEU A 102 0.21 -5.36 -7.98
C LEU A 102 1.00 -4.53 -9.00
N ARG A 103 2.28 -4.26 -8.75
CA ARG A 103 3.14 -3.49 -9.66
C ARG A 103 3.22 -4.12 -11.05
N ASP A 104 3.28 -5.45 -11.12
CA ASP A 104 3.33 -6.22 -12.37
C ASP A 104 1.96 -6.29 -13.07
N GLY A 105 0.92 -5.68 -12.48
CA GLY A 105 -0.43 -5.60 -13.05
C GLY A 105 -1.23 -6.89 -12.87
N HIS A 106 -0.82 -7.77 -11.96
CA HIS A 106 -1.61 -8.95 -11.62
C HIS A 106 -2.86 -8.58 -10.80
N SER A 107 -3.82 -9.51 -10.70
CA SER A 107 -5.15 -9.22 -10.13
C SER A 107 -5.07 -8.83 -8.64
N PRO A 108 -5.67 -7.71 -8.21
CA PRO A 108 -5.74 -7.29 -6.82
C PRO A 108 -6.60 -8.23 -5.96
N GLU A 109 -7.54 -8.95 -6.57
CA GLU A 109 -8.42 -9.89 -5.86
C GLU A 109 -7.62 -10.93 -5.07
N ARG A 110 -6.48 -11.38 -5.62
CA ARG A 110 -5.64 -12.37 -4.94
C ARG A 110 -4.99 -11.82 -3.67
N VAL A 111 -4.65 -10.52 -3.67
CA VAL A 111 -4.12 -9.84 -2.48
C VAL A 111 -5.24 -9.64 -1.45
N VAL A 112 -6.43 -9.27 -1.90
CA VAL A 112 -7.63 -9.13 -1.04
C VAL A 112 -7.98 -10.45 -0.35
N GLU A 113 -7.96 -11.58 -1.06
CA GLU A 113 -8.18 -12.90 -0.46
C GLU A 113 -7.16 -13.22 0.64
N LEU A 114 -5.89 -12.89 0.42
CA LEU A 114 -4.82 -13.12 1.41
C LEU A 114 -4.94 -12.21 2.64
N ILE A 115 -5.49 -11.00 2.48
CA ILE A 115 -5.80 -10.12 3.61
C ILE A 115 -6.94 -10.74 4.42
N ARG A 116 -8.02 -11.20 3.77
CA ARG A 116 -9.15 -11.83 4.47
C ARG A 116 -8.78 -13.14 5.17
N ASP A 117 -7.85 -13.91 4.60
CA ASP A 117 -7.37 -15.15 5.22
C ASP A 117 -6.48 -14.87 6.45
N ARG A 118 -5.91 -13.66 6.58
CA ARG A 118 -5.12 -13.23 7.74
C ARG A 118 -5.94 -13.20 9.03
N ASP A 119 -7.22 -12.83 8.93
CA ASP A 119 -8.17 -12.78 10.05
C ASP A 119 -8.44 -14.17 10.66
N LEU A 120 -8.20 -15.25 9.90
CA LEU A 120 -8.57 -16.60 10.29
C LEU A 120 -7.58 -17.29 11.24
N TRP A 121 -6.47 -16.66 11.64
CA TRP A 121 -5.44 -17.24 12.53
C TRP A 121 -5.11 -16.41 13.78
#